data_AF-A0A643BVG8-F1
#
_entry.id   AF-A0A643BVG8-F1
#
_cell.length_a   1.000
_cell.length_b   1.000
_cell.length_c   1.000
_cell.angle_alpha   90.00
_cell.angle_beta   90.00
_cell.angle_gamma   90.00
#
_symmetry.space_group_name_H-M   'P 1'
#
loop_
_entity.id
_entity.type
_entity.pdbx_description
1 polymer ?
#
loop_
_entity_poly.entity_id
_entity_poly.type
_entity_poly.pdbx_seq_one_letter_code
_entity_poly.pdbx_strand_id
1 'polypeptide(L)'
;MVSRPAIAASSKWLEGIRKWYYNAAGFNKLGLMRDDTVYENDDVKEAIRRLPENLYNDRVFRIKRALDLTMRQQILPKEQWTKYEEDKFYL
;
A
#
# COMPACT_ATOMS: atom_id res chain seq x y z
N MET A 1 -35.56 -19.82 4.08
CA MET A 1 -34.12 -19.54 3.90
C MET A 1 -33.92 -18.50 2.79
N VAL A 2 -33.96 -17.20 3.10
CA VAL A 2 -33.48 -16.13 2.18
C VAL A 2 -32.98 -14.96 3.05
N SER A 3 -31.66 -14.78 3.15
CA SER A 3 -31.06 -13.62 3.86
C SER A 3 -29.69 -13.20 3.30
N ARG A 4 -29.35 -13.57 2.06
CA ARG A 4 -28.03 -13.27 1.47
C ARG A 4 -27.84 -11.93 0.72
N PRO A 5 -28.85 -11.14 0.28
CA PRO A 5 -28.59 -9.96 -0.57
C PRO A 5 -28.12 -8.72 0.20
N ALA A 6 -28.61 -8.47 1.41
CA ALA A 6 -28.27 -7.27 2.18
C ALA A 6 -26.80 -7.24 2.65
N ILE A 7 -26.23 -8.41 2.99
CA ILE A 7 -24.83 -8.57 3.42
C ILE A 7 -23.87 -8.30 2.24
N ALA A 8 -24.25 -8.70 1.03
CA ALA A 8 -23.45 -8.45 -0.17
C ALA A 8 -23.40 -6.94 -0.52
N ALA A 9 -24.49 -6.20 -0.35
CA ALA A 9 -24.53 -4.76 -0.63
C ALA A 9 -23.68 -3.94 0.36
N SER A 10 -23.71 -4.27 1.65
CA SER A 10 -22.89 -3.58 2.66
C SER A 10 -21.39 -3.82 2.47
N SER A 11 -20.99 -5.03 2.05
CA SER A 11 -19.59 -5.34 1.76
C SER A 11 -18.99 -4.51 0.62
N LYS A 12 -19.73 -4.30 -0.48
CA LYS A 12 -19.30 -3.47 -1.62
C LYS A 12 -19.19 -1.99 -1.26
N TRP A 13 -20.11 -1.51 -0.41
CA TRP A 13 -20.05 -0.13 0.07
C TRP A 13 -18.80 0.12 0.94
N LEU A 14 -18.49 -0.82 1.84
CA LEU A 14 -17.27 -0.77 2.64
C LEU A 14 -16.00 -0.79 1.77
N GLU A 15 -15.99 -1.60 0.70
CA GLU A 15 -14.88 -1.63 -0.25
C GLU A 15 -14.69 -0.28 -0.97
N GLY A 16 -15.79 0.38 -1.36
CA GLY A 16 -15.75 1.73 -1.92
C GLY A 16 -15.09 2.75 -0.98
N ILE A 17 -15.43 2.72 0.32
CA ILE A 17 -14.83 3.60 1.33
C ILE A 17 -13.34 3.28 1.53
N ARG A 18 -12.98 1.99 1.59
CA ARG A 18 -11.58 1.56 1.72
C ARG A 18 -10.73 2.05 0.55
N LYS A 19 -11.23 1.90 -0.68
CA LYS A 19 -10.55 2.39 -1.89
C LYS A 19 -10.45 3.92 -1.91
N TRP A 20 -11.48 4.64 -1.46
CA TRP A 20 -11.41 6.09 -1.32
C TRP A 20 -10.31 6.51 -0.32
N TYR A 21 -10.30 5.91 0.87
CA TYR A 21 -9.32 6.23 1.92
C TYR A 21 -7.89 5.88 1.50
N TYR A 22 -7.71 4.77 0.78
CA TYR A 22 -6.42 4.38 0.20
C TYR A 22 -5.82 5.48 -0.67
N ASN A 23 -6.63 6.07 -1.57
CA ASN A 23 -6.17 7.15 -2.44
C ASN A 23 -5.95 8.48 -1.69
N ALA A 24 -6.67 8.69 -0.58
CA ALA A 24 -6.49 9.86 0.27
C ALA A 24 -5.18 9.80 1.09
N ALA A 25 -4.68 8.61 1.43
CA ALA A 25 -3.46 8.42 2.22
C ALA A 25 -2.18 8.90 1.50
N GLY A 26 -2.17 8.97 0.17
CA GLY A 26 -1.14 9.66 -0.61
C GLY A 26 0.16 8.89 -0.86
N PHE A 27 0.40 7.77 -0.19
CA PHE A 27 1.59 6.92 -0.42
C PHE A 27 1.62 6.33 -1.84
N ASN A 28 0.45 6.13 -2.45
CA ASN A 28 0.30 5.72 -3.85
C ASN A 28 0.95 6.70 -4.83
N LYS A 29 0.95 8.01 -4.53
CA LYS A 29 1.59 9.06 -5.35
C LYS A 29 3.11 9.00 -5.32
N LEU A 30 3.69 8.33 -4.33
CA LEU A 30 5.13 8.08 -4.19
C LEU A 30 5.51 6.68 -4.71
N GLY A 31 4.51 5.89 -5.14
CA GLY A 31 4.71 4.52 -5.61
C GLY A 31 5.13 3.56 -4.49
N LEU A 32 4.75 3.86 -3.25
CA LEU A 32 4.89 2.96 -2.13
C LEU A 32 3.77 1.91 -2.16
N MET A 33 4.02 0.75 -1.56
CA MET A 33 2.97 -0.21 -1.19
C MET A 33 2.54 0.04 0.26
N ARG A 34 1.37 -0.47 0.64
CA ARG A 34 0.87 -0.32 2.02
C ARG A 34 1.92 -0.73 3.07
N ASP A 35 2.57 -1.86 2.87
CA ASP A 35 3.51 -2.44 3.84
C ASP A 35 4.83 -1.67 3.96
N ASP A 36 5.11 -0.71 3.06
CA ASP A 36 6.22 0.25 3.23
C ASP A 36 5.93 1.29 4.32
N THR A 37 4.65 1.55 4.61
CA THR A 37 4.22 2.66 5.47
C THR A 37 4.04 2.26 6.94
N VAL A 38 4.23 0.98 7.26
CA VAL A 38 4.10 0.45 8.61
C VAL A 38 5.25 0.96 9.48
N TYR A 39 4.96 1.34 10.72
CA TYR A 39 5.97 1.74 11.69
C TYR A 39 6.87 0.55 12.06
N GLU A 40 8.17 0.68 11.83
CA GLU A 40 9.16 -0.38 12.06
C GLU A 40 9.52 -0.53 13.56
N ASN A 41 8.65 -1.21 14.31
CA ASN A 41 8.96 -1.72 15.65
C ASN A 41 9.81 -3.01 15.57
N ASP A 42 10.16 -3.61 16.71
CA ASP A 42 11.05 -4.78 16.73
C ASP A 42 10.44 -6.02 16.05
N ASP A 43 9.12 -6.22 16.14
CA ASP A 43 8.41 -7.29 15.44
C ASP A 43 8.45 -7.10 13.92
N VAL A 44 8.22 -5.87 13.46
CA VAL A 44 8.25 -5.51 12.04
C VAL A 44 9.66 -5.62 11.48
N LYS A 45 10.69 -5.24 12.25
CA LYS A 45 12.10 -5.44 11.85
C LYS A 45 12.42 -6.92 11.64
N GLU A 46 11.94 -7.79 12.53
CA GLU A 46 12.13 -9.24 12.38
C GLU A 46 11.35 -9.80 11.19
N ALA A 47 10.13 -9.30 10.93
CA ALA A 47 9.37 -9.66 9.74
C ALA A 47 10.09 -9.24 8.44
N ILE A 48 10.63 -8.01 8.40
CA ILE A 48 11.43 -7.51 7.28
C ILE A 48 12.70 -8.36 7.07
N ARG A 49 13.36 -8.76 8.16
CA ARG A 49 14.56 -9.63 8.11
C ARG A 49 14.29 -10.99 7.46
N ARG A 50 13.05 -11.49 7.55
CA ARG A 50 12.63 -12.78 6.98
C ARG A 50 12.16 -12.70 5.53
N LEU A 51 12.07 -11.50 4.96
CA LEU A 51 11.64 -11.35 3.57
C LEU A 51 12.64 -12.00 2.60
N PRO A 52 12.15 -12.61 1.52
CA PRO A 52 12.98 -12.98 0.37
C PRO A 52 13.79 -11.77 -0.12
N GLU A 53 15.04 -12.02 -0.53
CA GLU A 53 15.99 -10.96 -0.89
C GLU A 53 15.46 -10.05 -2.01
N ASN A 54 14.82 -10.62 -3.03
CA ASN A 54 14.21 -9.85 -4.11
C ASN A 54 13.12 -8.88 -3.61
N LEU A 55 12.23 -9.33 -2.72
CA LEU A 55 11.18 -8.49 -2.15
C LEU A 55 11.75 -7.41 -1.22
N TYR A 56 12.79 -7.74 -0.46
CA TYR A 56 13.51 -6.77 0.37
C TYR A 56 14.15 -5.67 -0.50
N ASN A 57 14.82 -6.05 -1.58
CA ASN A 57 15.45 -5.11 -2.50
C ASN A 57 14.43 -4.19 -3.18
N ASP A 58 13.28 -4.75 -3.62
CA ASP A 58 12.18 -3.98 -4.19
C ASP A 58 11.58 -2.99 -3.19
N ARG A 59 11.44 -3.39 -1.92
CA ARG A 59 11.02 -2.51 -0.81
C ARG A 59 11.99 -1.35 -0.63
N VAL A 60 13.28 -1.65 -0.49
CA VAL A 60 14.32 -0.63 -0.29
C VAL A 60 14.38 0.34 -1.46
N PHE A 61 14.24 -0.14 -2.70
CA PHE A 61 14.18 0.71 -3.88
C PHE A 61 12.99 1.69 -3.86
N ARG A 62 11.78 1.18 -3.55
CA ARG A 62 10.57 2.01 -3.42
C ARG A 62 10.73 3.09 -2.35
N ILE A 63 11.26 2.73 -1.18
CA ILE A 63 11.51 3.68 -0.08
C ILE A 63 12.50 4.76 -0.50
N LYS A 64 13.63 4.39 -1.12
CA LYS A 64 14.61 5.36 -1.63
C LYS A 64 14.00 6.33 -2.65
N ARG A 65 13.20 5.82 -3.59
CA ARG A 65 12.47 6.64 -4.56
C ARG A 65 11.50 7.60 -3.89
N ALA A 66 10.74 7.14 -2.90
CA ALA A 66 9.81 7.98 -2.16
C ALA A 66 10.54 9.11 -1.42
N LEU A 67 11.68 8.80 -0.78
CA LEU A 67 12.53 9.80 -0.13
C LEU A 67 13.05 10.85 -1.12
N ASP A 68 13.55 10.45 -2.29
CA ASP A 68 14.00 11.39 -3.35
C ASP A 68 12.86 12.34 -3.78
N LEU A 69 11.68 11.78 -4.07
CA LEU A 69 10.51 12.56 -4.46
C LEU A 69 10.09 13.54 -3.37
N THR A 70 10.03 13.10 -2.11
CA THR A 70 9.69 13.96 -0.98
C THR A 70 10.72 15.07 -0.78
N MET A 71 12.02 14.77 -0.88
CA MET A 71 13.08 15.79 -0.80
C MET A 71 12.92 16.87 -1.86
N ARG A 72 12.44 16.50 -3.05
CA ARG A 72 12.22 17.41 -4.18
C ARG A 72 10.82 18.04 -4.20
N GLN A 73 9.96 17.69 -3.24
CA GLN A 73 8.53 18.08 -3.23
C GLN A 73 7.82 17.71 -4.55
N GLN A 74 8.16 16.56 -5.11
CA GLN A 74 7.60 16.01 -6.34
C GLN A 74 6.76 14.76 -6.06
N ILE A 75 5.95 14.38 -7.05
CA ILE A 75 5.15 13.15 -7.06
C ILE A 75 5.46 12.36 -8.32
N LEU A 76 5.17 11.06 -8.32
CA LEU A 76 5.28 10.26 -9.53
C LEU A 76 4.27 10.74 -10.60
N PRO A 77 4.56 10.51 -11.90
CA PRO A 77 3.55 10.52 -12.94
C PRO A 77 2.35 9.65 -12.57
N LYS A 78 1.15 10.08 -12.92
CA LYS A 78 -0.11 9.46 -12.47
C LYS A 78 -0.24 8.00 -12.89
N GLU A 79 0.34 7.65 -14.03
CA GLU A 79 0.35 6.31 -14.62
C GLU A 79 1.19 5.32 -13.79
N GLN A 80 2.12 5.84 -12.97
CA GLN A 80 3.02 5.05 -12.13
C GLN A 80 2.56 4.95 -10.66
N TRP A 81 1.38 5.50 -10.33
CA TRP A 81 0.85 5.40 -8.97
C TRP A 81 0.40 3.98 -8.67
N THR A 82 0.71 3.49 -7.47
CA THR A 82 0.23 2.19 -7.01
C THR A 82 -1.29 2.18 -7.02
N LYS A 83 -1.90 1.24 -7.75
CA LYS A 83 -3.36 1.07 -7.77
C LYS A 83 -3.80 0.25 -6.57
N TYR A 84 -5.01 0.51 -6.09
CA TYR A 84 -5.60 -0.20 -4.96
C TYR A 84 -5.63 -1.73 -5.18
N GLU A 85 -5.92 -2.14 -6.42
CA GLU A 85 -6.02 -3.55 -6.82
C GLU A 85 -4.65 -4.20 -7.06
N GLU A 86 -3.60 -3.40 -7.28
CA GLU A 86 -2.23 -3.88 -7.57
C GLU A 86 -1.35 -3.94 -6.31
N ASP A 87 -1.80 -3.35 -5.20
CA ASP A 87 -1.09 -3.33 -3.93
C ASP A 87 -1.05 -4.73 -3.30
N LYS A 88 0.16 -5.30 -3.19
CA LYS A 88 0.38 -6.63 -2.64
C LYS A 88 0.78 -6.53 -1.17
N PHE A 89 0.12 -7.33 -0.34
CA PHE A 89 0.41 -7.44 1.08
C PHE A 89 1.48 -8.51 1.30
N TYR A 90 2.74 -8.08 1.36
CA TYR A 90 3.92 -8.97 1.37
C TYR A 90 4.61 -9.08 2.73
N LEU A 91 4.27 -8.21 3.68
CA LEU A 91 4.82 -8.19 5.05
C LEU A 91 3.74 -8.61 6.06
#